data_AF-A0A965PTZ7-F1
#
_entry.id   AF-A0A965PTZ7-F1
#
_cell.length_a   1.000
_cell.length_b   1.000
_cell.length_c   1.000
_cell.angle_alpha   90.00
_cell.angle_beta   90.00
_cell.angle_gamma   90.00
#
_symmetry.space_group_name_H-M   'P 1'
#
loop_
_entity.id
_entity.type
_entity.pdbx_description
1 polymer ?
#
loop_
_entity_poly.entity_id
_entity_poly.type
_entity_poly.pdbx_seq_one_letter_code
_entity_poly.pdbx_strand_id
1 'polypeptide(L)'
;MFTEWANRGINLWTIEQGQIPLTTGTITYALPVDTVDLIEQVIRTQSGIPQTDINISRISIDTYATIPNKNAQGRPIQVWINRQSGQTYPAGGRPNGANPSTGVLPPNINVWPVPNQDNYYTFVYWRLRRMQDAGTGSNVQDIPFRLINCLVSGLAYYISMKIPDAANRMAGLKQIYDEQLQLALDEDREKAPLRIAPRQMFF
;
A
#
# COMPACT_ATOMS: atom_id res chain seq x y z
N MET A 1 19.31 -3.86 1.23
CA MET A 1 18.87 -3.75 2.64
C MET A 1 17.41 -3.32 2.74
N PHE A 2 17.02 -2.09 2.38
CA PHE A 2 15.59 -1.68 2.44
C PHE A 2 14.64 -2.58 1.64
N THR A 3 15.06 -3.07 0.48
CA THR A 3 14.30 -4.06 -0.29
C THR A 3 14.11 -5.38 0.46
N GLU A 4 15.09 -5.78 1.27
CA GLU A 4 15.00 -7.02 2.05
C GLU A 4 14.04 -6.85 3.24
N TRP A 5 14.03 -5.68 3.88
CA TRP A 5 13.02 -5.36 4.91
C TRP A 5 11.61 -5.35 4.33
N ALA A 6 11.43 -4.75 3.16
CA ALA A 6 10.15 -4.79 2.44
C ALA A 6 9.69 -6.21 2.05
N ASN A 7 10.62 -7.17 1.95
CA ASN A 7 10.32 -8.56 1.61
C ASN A 7 10.06 -9.45 2.83
N ARG A 8 10.38 -9.01 4.05
CA ARG A 8 10.26 -9.81 5.28
C ARG A 8 8.92 -9.69 5.99
N GLY A 9 8.03 -8.84 5.51
CA GLY A 9 6.70 -8.68 6.07
C GLY A 9 6.05 -7.36 5.68
N ILE A 10 4.89 -7.12 6.28
CA ILE A 10 4.21 -5.82 6.19
C ILE A 10 4.79 -4.93 7.28
N ASN A 11 5.36 -3.81 6.87
CA ASN A 11 5.89 -2.79 7.76
C ASN A 11 4.74 -1.88 8.23
N LEU A 12 4.37 -1.91 9.50
CA LEU A 12 3.14 -1.22 9.94
C LEU A 12 3.22 0.30 9.80
N TRP A 13 4.40 0.90 9.94
CA TRP A 13 4.61 2.35 9.76
C TRP A 13 4.40 2.84 8.32
N THR A 14 4.31 1.91 7.37
CA THR A 14 4.01 2.20 5.97
C THR A 14 2.51 2.18 5.68
N ILE A 15 1.67 1.92 6.69
CA ILE A 15 0.21 1.99 6.58
C ILE A 15 -0.24 3.44 6.77
N GLU A 16 -0.99 3.96 5.80
CA GLU A 16 -1.52 5.32 5.82
C GLU A 16 -2.99 5.34 5.40
N GLN A 17 -3.77 6.22 6.03
CA GLN A 17 -5.14 6.49 5.60
C GLN A 17 -5.16 7.47 4.42
N GLY A 18 -5.89 7.12 3.36
CA GLY A 18 -6.24 8.03 2.28
C GLY A 18 -7.76 8.19 2.15
N GLN A 19 -8.17 9.28 1.51
CA GLN A 19 -9.58 9.55 1.19
C GLN A 19 -9.68 10.13 -0.22
N ILE A 20 -10.65 9.64 -0.98
CA ILE A 20 -10.97 10.14 -2.32
C ILE A 20 -12.46 10.46 -2.39
N PRO A 21 -12.86 11.72 -2.65
CA PRO A 21 -14.26 12.03 -2.90
C PRO A 21 -14.68 11.41 -4.23
N LEU A 22 -15.78 10.67 -4.22
CA LEU A 22 -16.32 10.06 -5.42
C LEU A 22 -17.24 11.05 -6.15
N THR A 23 -17.13 11.03 -7.47
CA THR A 23 -17.89 11.89 -8.38
C THR A 23 -18.84 11.03 -9.20
N THR A 24 -19.98 11.62 -9.55
CA THR A 24 -21.03 10.95 -10.31
C THR A 24 -20.50 10.51 -11.67
N GLY A 25 -20.83 9.28 -12.08
CA GLY A 25 -20.41 8.75 -13.38
C GLY A 25 -18.92 8.38 -13.50
N THR A 26 -18.07 8.68 -12.51
CA THR A 26 -16.65 8.36 -12.56
C THR A 26 -16.35 6.99 -11.95
N ILE A 27 -15.76 6.11 -12.75
CA ILE A 27 -15.45 4.71 -12.39
C ILE A 27 -14.07 4.56 -11.74
N THR A 28 -13.08 5.22 -12.32
CA THR A 28 -11.66 4.99 -12.00
C THR A 28 -11.09 6.18 -11.24
N TYR A 29 -10.39 5.88 -10.15
CA TYR A 29 -9.72 6.87 -9.31
C TYR A 29 -8.25 6.50 -9.13
N ALA A 30 -7.36 7.45 -9.37
CA ALA A 30 -5.93 7.26 -9.20
C ALA A 30 -5.58 7.29 -7.69
N LEU A 31 -4.75 6.35 -7.29
CA LEU A 31 -4.11 6.34 -5.98
C LEU A 31 -2.73 7.00 -6.08
N PRO A 32 -2.15 7.46 -4.95
CA PRO A 32 -0.77 7.93 -4.93
C PRO A 32 0.20 6.88 -5.47
N VAL A 33 1.22 7.31 -6.21
CA VAL A 33 2.15 6.45 -6.97
C VAL A 33 3.00 5.50 -6.11
N ASP A 34 3.19 5.86 -4.85
CA ASP A 34 3.88 5.08 -3.84
C ASP A 34 2.98 4.01 -3.19
N THR A 35 1.72 3.88 -3.61
CA THR A 35 0.81 2.84 -3.11
C THR A 35 1.20 1.47 -3.64
N VAL A 36 1.46 0.52 -2.73
CA VAL A 36 1.72 -0.89 -3.05
C VAL A 36 0.41 -1.67 -3.14
N ASP A 37 -0.43 -1.58 -2.11
CA ASP A 37 -1.75 -2.23 -2.05
C ASP A 37 -2.65 -1.52 -1.04
N LEU A 38 -3.94 -1.84 -1.05
CA LEU A 38 -4.90 -1.44 -0.03
C LEU A 38 -5.14 -2.63 0.90
N ILE A 39 -5.09 -2.35 2.20
CA ILE A 39 -5.31 -3.31 3.27
C ILE A 39 -6.79 -3.32 3.63
N GLU A 40 -7.35 -2.13 3.88
CA GLU A 40 -8.75 -1.95 4.24
C GLU A 40 -9.38 -0.80 3.44
N GLN A 41 -10.69 -0.91 3.24
CA GLN A 41 -11.44 0.11 2.53
C GLN A 41 -12.91 0.15 2.97
N VAL A 42 -13.47 1.36 2.98
CA VAL A 42 -14.87 1.64 3.27
C VAL A 42 -15.39 2.76 2.36
N ILE A 43 -16.69 2.75 2.12
CA ILE A 43 -17.42 3.88 1.55
C ILE A 43 -18.05 4.64 2.70
N ARG A 44 -17.63 5.88 2.85
CA ARG A 44 -18.21 6.84 3.76
C ARG A 44 -19.31 7.60 3.05
N THR A 45 -20.49 7.67 3.65
CA THR A 45 -21.59 8.49 3.14
C THR A 45 -21.72 9.76 3.98
N GLN A 46 -22.01 10.86 3.30
CA GLN A 46 -22.15 12.22 3.85
C GLN A 46 -20.82 12.81 4.34
N SER A 47 -20.69 14.12 4.22
CA SER A 47 -19.56 14.90 4.74
C SER A 47 -20.00 15.61 6.02
N GLY A 48 -19.34 15.33 7.16
CA GLY A 48 -19.65 15.96 8.45
C GLY A 48 -20.37 15.04 9.43
N ILE A 49 -21.27 15.58 10.26
CA ILE A 49 -22.03 14.81 11.26
C ILE A 49 -23.51 14.84 10.86
N PRO A 50 -24.21 13.70 10.73
CA PRO A 50 -23.73 12.33 10.96
C PRO A 50 -23.01 11.72 9.74
N GLN A 51 -21.89 11.06 9.99
CA GLN A 51 -21.16 10.26 9.00
C GLN A 51 -21.45 8.77 9.24
N THR A 52 -21.60 7.99 8.17
CA THR A 52 -21.67 6.53 8.27
C THR A 52 -20.68 5.86 7.32
N ASP A 53 -19.88 4.95 7.86
CA ASP A 53 -18.91 4.16 7.10
C ASP A 53 -19.53 2.79 6.78
N ILE A 54 -19.46 2.39 5.51
CA ILE A 54 -20.06 1.17 4.96
C ILE A 54 -18.94 0.33 4.34
N ASN A 55 -18.83 -0.93 4.73
CA ASN A 55 -17.84 -1.84 4.16
C ASN A 55 -18.07 -2.03 2.65
N ILE A 56 -16.96 -2.01 1.91
CA ILE A 56 -16.95 -2.27 0.47
C ILE A 56 -16.09 -3.51 0.18
N SER A 57 -16.61 -4.40 -0.67
CA SER A 57 -15.95 -5.68 -0.96
C SER A 57 -14.92 -5.54 -2.08
N ARG A 58 -13.70 -6.05 -1.85
CA ARG A 58 -12.69 -6.16 -2.90
C ARG A 58 -13.06 -7.32 -3.83
N ILE A 59 -13.04 -7.07 -5.14
CA ILE A 59 -13.27 -8.07 -6.18
C ILE A 59 -12.02 -8.28 -7.04
N SER A 60 -11.89 -9.46 -7.63
CA SER A 60 -10.80 -9.78 -8.57
C SER A 60 -11.03 -9.11 -9.93
N ILE A 61 -9.98 -9.12 -10.75
CA ILE A 61 -10.06 -8.69 -12.15
C ILE A 61 -11.12 -9.49 -12.92
N ASP A 62 -11.24 -10.79 -12.69
CA ASP A 62 -12.17 -11.66 -13.41
C ASP A 62 -13.62 -11.32 -13.08
N THR A 63 -13.92 -11.15 -11.79
CA THR A 63 -15.25 -10.72 -11.35
C THR A 63 -15.58 -9.35 -11.91
N TYR A 64 -14.62 -8.43 -11.96
CA TYR A 64 -14.85 -7.12 -12.55
C TYR A 64 -15.07 -7.21 -14.06
N ALA A 65 -14.34 -8.06 -14.78
CA ALA A 65 -14.42 -8.23 -16.22
C ALA A 65 -15.77 -8.79 -16.68
N THR A 66 -16.39 -9.67 -15.89
CA THR A 66 -17.68 -10.29 -16.20
C THR A 66 -18.89 -9.39 -15.94
N ILE A 67 -18.72 -8.23 -15.29
CA ILE A 67 -19.81 -7.25 -15.09
C ILE A 67 -20.30 -6.75 -16.47
N PRO A 68 -21.57 -7.02 -16.85
CA PRO A 68 -22.06 -6.67 -18.18
C PRO A 68 -22.18 -5.17 -18.42
N ASN A 69 -22.66 -4.42 -17.40
CA ASN A 69 -22.77 -2.97 -17.45
C ASN A 69 -21.91 -2.32 -16.37
N LYS A 70 -20.72 -1.87 -16.77
CA LYS A 70 -19.78 -1.15 -15.90
C LYS A 70 -20.21 0.28 -15.60
N ASN A 71 -21.12 0.84 -16.38
CA ASN A 71 -21.64 2.21 -16.23
C ASN A 71 -22.90 2.27 -15.36
N ALA A 72 -23.37 1.13 -14.83
CA ALA A 72 -24.53 1.08 -13.95
C ALA A 72 -24.28 1.98 -12.74
N GLN A 73 -25.16 2.95 -12.53
CA GLN A 73 -25.04 3.92 -11.44
C GLN A 73 -25.76 3.44 -10.18
N GLY A 74 -25.17 3.71 -9.02
CA GLY A 74 -25.71 3.39 -7.71
C GLY A 74 -24.72 3.69 -6.60
N ARG A 75 -25.02 3.26 -5.38
CA ARG A 75 -24.05 3.29 -4.30
C ARG A 75 -22.94 2.26 -4.60
N PRO A 76 -21.65 2.65 -4.61
CA PRO A 76 -20.57 1.70 -4.76
C PRO A 76 -20.56 0.64 -3.65
N ILE A 77 -20.44 -0.64 -4.03
CA ILE A 77 -20.43 -1.80 -3.10
C ILE A 77 -19.26 -2.76 -3.35
N GLN A 78 -18.61 -2.61 -4.49
CA GLN A 78 -17.47 -3.40 -4.91
C GLN A 78 -16.36 -2.50 -5.42
N VAL A 79 -15.12 -2.91 -5.16
CA VAL A 79 -13.93 -2.24 -5.68
C VAL A 79 -12.97 -3.26 -6.26
N TRP A 80 -12.53 -3.01 -7.49
CA TRP A 80 -11.38 -3.68 -8.06
C TRP A 80 -10.16 -2.77 -7.88
N ILE A 81 -9.08 -3.33 -7.34
CA ILE A 81 -7.82 -2.61 -7.13
C ILE A 81 -6.84 -3.05 -8.22
N ASN A 82 -6.47 -2.10 -9.07
CA ASN A 82 -5.48 -2.29 -10.11
C ASN A 82 -4.12 -1.79 -9.61
N ARG A 83 -3.29 -2.74 -9.20
CA ARG A 83 -1.95 -2.48 -8.69
C ARG A 83 -1.01 -2.25 -9.86
N GLN A 84 -0.75 -0.98 -10.16
CA GLN A 84 0.23 -0.58 -11.16
C GLN A 84 1.55 -0.20 -10.49
N SER A 85 2.66 -0.22 -11.23
CA SER A 85 3.99 0.00 -10.66
C SER A 85 4.24 1.45 -10.22
N GLY A 86 3.44 2.43 -10.65
CA GLY A 86 3.72 3.84 -10.45
C GLY A 86 4.82 4.38 -11.36
N GLN A 87 5.29 3.59 -12.34
CA GLN A 87 6.43 3.93 -13.18
C GLN A 87 6.09 5.01 -14.23
N THR A 88 7.08 5.84 -14.55
CA THR A 88 7.02 6.81 -15.66
C THR A 88 7.47 6.14 -16.96
N TYR A 89 6.62 6.20 -17.99
CA TYR A 89 6.91 5.64 -19.31
C TYR A 89 7.26 6.74 -20.32
N PRO A 90 8.23 6.49 -21.22
CA PRO A 90 8.60 7.43 -22.27
C PRO A 90 7.44 7.67 -23.24
N ALA A 91 7.40 8.85 -23.87
CA ALA A 91 6.41 9.18 -24.88
C ALA A 91 6.55 8.22 -26.07
N GLY A 92 5.45 7.55 -26.45
CA GLY A 92 5.41 6.59 -27.57
C GLY A 92 5.39 5.09 -27.18
N GLY A 93 5.58 4.74 -25.91
CA GLY A 93 5.51 3.36 -25.41
C GLY A 93 4.62 3.19 -24.17
N ARG A 94 3.65 4.12 -23.98
CA ARG A 94 2.87 4.20 -22.75
C ARG A 94 1.75 3.15 -22.72
N PRO A 95 1.66 2.34 -21.65
CA PRO A 95 0.54 1.42 -21.47
C PRO A 95 -0.77 2.19 -21.22
N ASN A 96 -1.90 1.52 -21.47
CA ASN A 96 -3.23 2.10 -21.24
C ASN A 96 -3.42 2.52 -19.77
N GLY A 97 -3.91 3.75 -19.55
CA GLY A 97 -4.07 4.37 -18.23
C GLY A 97 -2.90 5.23 -17.75
N ALA A 98 -1.79 5.31 -18.49
CA ALA A 98 -0.71 6.24 -18.16
C ALA A 98 -1.13 7.68 -18.45
N ASN A 99 -0.77 8.61 -17.56
CA ASN A 99 -1.06 10.03 -17.73
C ASN A 99 -0.45 10.54 -19.06
N PRO A 100 -1.23 11.15 -19.95
CA PRO A 100 -0.74 11.57 -21.27
C PRO A 100 0.26 12.74 -21.22
N SER A 101 0.29 13.50 -20.13
CA SER A 101 1.22 14.61 -19.95
C SER A 101 2.50 14.16 -19.24
N THR A 102 2.39 13.40 -18.15
CA THR A 102 3.55 13.01 -17.33
C THR A 102 4.11 11.62 -17.65
N GLY A 103 3.36 10.76 -18.33
CA GLY A 103 3.74 9.37 -18.59
C GLY A 103 3.68 8.44 -17.36
N VAL A 104 3.25 8.95 -16.21
CA VAL A 104 3.14 8.20 -14.95
C VAL A 104 1.93 7.28 -15.00
N LEU A 105 2.10 6.03 -14.60
CA LEU A 105 1.03 5.03 -14.50
C LEU A 105 0.74 4.73 -13.01
N PRO A 106 -0.12 5.54 -12.35
CA PRO A 106 -0.42 5.35 -10.93
C PRO A 106 -1.29 4.11 -10.70
N PRO A 107 -1.13 3.40 -9.57
CA PRO A 107 -2.12 2.44 -9.10
C PRO A 107 -3.51 3.11 -9.09
N ASN A 108 -4.55 2.36 -9.39
CA ASN A 108 -5.90 2.90 -9.43
C ASN A 108 -6.93 1.92 -8.87
N ILE A 109 -8.09 2.47 -8.49
CA ILE A 109 -9.25 1.70 -8.09
C ILE A 109 -10.36 1.89 -9.10
N ASN A 110 -11.15 0.84 -9.30
CA ASN A 110 -12.36 0.85 -10.10
C ASN A 110 -13.53 0.49 -9.19
N VAL A 111 -14.43 1.44 -8.98
CA VAL A 111 -15.60 1.23 -8.13
C VAL A 111 -16.80 0.76 -8.95
N TRP A 112 -17.62 -0.11 -8.37
CA TRP A 112 -18.87 -0.55 -8.96
C TRP A 112 -19.95 -0.80 -7.89
N PRO A 113 -21.23 -0.47 -8.13
CA PRO A 113 -21.75 0.44 -9.16
C PRO A 113 -21.07 1.81 -9.17
N VAL A 114 -21.19 2.51 -10.28
CA VAL A 114 -20.63 3.87 -10.46
C VAL A 114 -21.39 4.83 -9.54
N PRO A 115 -20.73 5.75 -8.82
CA PRO A 115 -21.43 6.71 -7.98
C PRO A 115 -22.55 7.42 -8.75
N ASN A 116 -23.73 7.50 -8.15
CA ASN A 116 -24.91 8.16 -8.72
C ASN A 116 -25.09 9.62 -8.25
N GLN A 117 -24.24 10.09 -7.33
CA GLN A 117 -24.33 11.41 -6.72
C GLN A 117 -22.93 11.99 -6.52
N ASP A 118 -22.81 13.30 -6.76
CA ASP A 118 -21.60 14.06 -6.46
C ASP A 118 -21.50 14.39 -4.98
N ASN A 119 -20.27 14.37 -4.45
CA ASN A 119 -19.95 14.82 -3.09
C ASN A 119 -20.73 14.13 -1.96
N TYR A 120 -21.28 12.95 -2.23
CA TYR A 120 -22.04 12.16 -1.25
C TYR A 120 -21.28 10.94 -0.74
N TYR A 121 -20.46 10.34 -1.60
CA TYR A 121 -19.64 9.17 -1.27
C TYR A 121 -18.18 9.55 -1.22
N THR A 122 -17.48 9.14 -0.16
CA THR A 122 -16.03 9.25 -0.04
C THR A 122 -15.46 7.86 0.13
N PHE A 123 -14.53 7.49 -0.74
CA PHE A 123 -13.78 6.25 -0.60
C PHE A 123 -12.65 6.47 0.41
N VAL A 124 -12.73 5.81 1.55
CA VAL A 124 -11.72 5.87 2.62
C VAL A 124 -11.00 4.55 2.66
N TYR A 125 -9.67 4.59 2.69
CA TYR A 125 -8.85 3.40 2.58
C TYR A 125 -7.59 3.49 3.42
N TRP A 126 -7.06 2.33 3.78
CA TRP A 126 -5.76 2.17 4.41
C TRP A 126 -4.84 1.50 3.40
N ARG A 127 -3.81 2.22 2.98
CA ARG A 127 -2.87 1.76 1.97
C ARG A 127 -1.55 1.39 2.59
N LEU A 128 -0.91 0.38 2.00
CA LEU A 128 0.51 0.13 2.16
C LEU A 128 1.27 1.05 1.20
N ARG A 129 2.13 1.92 1.72
CA ARG A 129 2.99 2.78 0.91
C ARG A 129 4.41 2.21 0.80
N ARG A 130 5.13 2.54 -0.26
CA ARG A 130 6.56 2.26 -0.37
C ARG A 130 7.33 3.17 0.59
N MET A 131 8.42 2.66 1.16
CA MET A 131 9.35 3.51 1.91
C MET A 131 9.97 4.55 0.97
N GLN A 132 10.00 5.80 1.41
CA GLN A 132 10.58 6.90 0.65
C GLN A 132 12.11 6.92 0.77
N ASP A 133 12.75 7.34 -0.32
CA ASP A 133 14.19 7.60 -0.34
C ASP A 133 14.51 8.96 0.32
N ALA A 134 15.62 9.04 1.03
CA ALA A 134 16.10 10.26 1.69
C ALA A 134 16.63 11.32 0.69
N GLY A 135 16.69 10.98 -0.61
CA GLY A 135 17.06 11.91 -1.67
C GLY A 135 18.48 12.45 -1.50
N THR A 136 18.66 13.77 -1.71
CA THR A 136 19.98 14.40 -1.77
C THR A 136 20.55 14.83 -0.40
N GLY A 137 20.23 14.11 0.68
CA GLY A 137 20.95 14.21 1.96
C GLY A 137 20.47 15.28 2.94
N SER A 138 19.31 15.89 2.72
CA SER A 138 18.67 16.81 3.69
C SER A 138 17.42 16.20 4.36
N ASN A 139 16.90 15.09 3.84
CA ASN A 139 15.72 14.43 4.37
C ASN A 139 16.12 13.25 5.26
N VAL A 140 15.36 13.03 6.32
CA VAL A 140 15.51 11.85 7.19
C VAL A 140 14.95 10.62 6.48
N GLN A 141 15.56 9.46 6.70
CA GLN A 141 15.06 8.20 6.16
C GLN A 141 13.69 7.85 6.72
N ASP A 142 12.84 7.31 5.86
CA ASP A 142 11.45 6.97 6.14
C ASP A 142 11.31 5.63 6.88
N ILE A 143 11.87 5.59 8.09
CA ILE A 143 11.87 4.45 9.00
C ILE A 143 11.59 4.92 10.45
N PRO A 144 10.95 4.09 11.28
CA PRO A 144 10.81 4.37 12.71
C PRO A 144 12.16 4.43 13.41
N PHE A 145 12.28 5.28 14.43
CA PHE A 145 13.52 5.46 15.18
C PHE A 145 14.10 4.15 15.76
N ARG A 146 13.24 3.18 16.08
CA ARG A 146 13.63 1.87 16.62
C ARG A 146 14.42 1.03 15.62
N LEU A 147 14.16 1.20 14.32
CA LEU A 147 14.85 0.47 13.25
C LEU A 147 16.21 1.09 12.90
N ILE A 148 16.59 2.25 13.44
CA ILE A 148 17.86 2.91 13.12
C ILE A 148 19.06 2.05 13.54
N ASN A 149 19.01 1.41 14.72
CA ASN A 149 20.12 0.55 15.15
C ASN A 149 20.24 -0.71 14.28
N CYS A 150 19.10 -1.27 13.86
CA CYS A 150 19.04 -2.37 12.91
C CYS A 150 19.57 -1.94 11.52
N LEU A 151 19.31 -0.71 11.11
CA LEU A 151 19.82 -0.14 9.87
C LEU A 151 21.36 -0.12 9.88
N VAL A 152 21.94 0.44 10.94
CA VAL A 152 23.38 0.60 11.08
C VAL A 152 24.07 -0.78 11.10
N SER A 153 23.55 -1.74 11.88
CA SER A 153 24.13 -3.09 11.97
C SER A 153 23.98 -3.86 10.66
N GLY A 154 22.83 -3.79 9.99
CA GLY A 154 22.63 -4.45 8.70
C GLY A 154 23.47 -3.86 7.57
N LEU A 155 23.64 -2.53 7.53
CA LEU A 155 24.54 -1.88 6.58
C LEU A 155 25.98 -2.34 6.80
N ALA A 156 26.45 -2.39 8.05
CA ALA A 156 27.78 -2.89 8.38
C ALA A 156 27.99 -4.34 7.93
N TYR A 157 26.97 -5.20 8.10
CA TYR A 157 26.98 -6.58 7.60
C TYR A 157 27.07 -6.63 6.06
N TYR A 158 26.21 -5.93 5.32
CA TYR A 158 26.24 -5.93 3.85
C TYR A 158 27.52 -5.31 3.27
N ILE A 159 28.12 -4.33 3.96
CA ILE A 159 29.44 -3.79 3.59
C ILE A 159 30.53 -4.85 3.83
N SER A 160 30.48 -5.58 4.97
CA SER A 160 31.46 -6.63 5.27
C SER A 160 31.48 -7.77 4.25
N MET A 161 30.36 -8.04 3.57
CA MET A 161 30.30 -9.00 2.46
C MET A 161 31.05 -8.55 1.20
N LYS A 162 31.23 -7.24 1.02
CA LYS A 162 31.85 -6.65 -0.16
C LYS A 162 33.34 -6.35 0.03
N ILE A 163 33.81 -6.32 1.27
CA ILE A 163 35.20 -6.00 1.61
C ILE A 163 35.92 -7.29 2.02
N PRO A 164 36.97 -7.72 1.29
CA PRO A 164 37.67 -8.98 1.58
C PRO A 164 38.27 -9.05 2.99
N ASP A 165 38.79 -7.93 3.50
CA ASP A 165 39.42 -7.86 4.83
C ASP A 165 38.44 -7.95 6.01
N ALA A 166 37.13 -7.82 5.74
CA ALA A 166 36.09 -7.84 6.77
C ALA A 166 35.49 -9.24 7.01
N ALA A 167 35.96 -10.27 6.30
CA ALA A 167 35.40 -11.64 6.37
C ALA A 167 35.39 -12.23 7.80
N ASN A 168 36.42 -11.96 8.60
CA ASN A 168 36.52 -12.42 9.99
C ASN A 168 35.45 -11.80 10.92
N ARG A 169 34.93 -10.61 10.57
CA ARG A 169 33.92 -9.89 11.36
C ARG A 169 32.49 -10.14 10.88
N MET A 170 32.33 -10.79 9.72
CA MET A 170 31.03 -11.03 9.09
C MET A 170 30.09 -11.85 10.00
N ALA A 171 30.60 -12.88 10.65
CA ALA A 171 29.79 -13.74 11.53
C ALA A 171 29.25 -12.97 12.76
N GLY A 172 30.09 -12.15 13.40
CA GLY A 172 29.67 -11.33 14.53
C GLY A 172 28.70 -10.21 14.14
N LEU A 173 28.94 -9.55 13.01
CA LEU A 173 28.04 -8.51 12.48
C LEU A 173 26.67 -9.08 12.11
N LYS A 174 26.63 -10.30 11.57
CA LYS A 174 25.37 -11.00 11.30
C LYS A 174 24.58 -11.25 12.58
N GLN A 175 25.22 -11.73 13.63
CA GLN A 175 24.54 -12.01 14.90
C GLN A 175 23.95 -10.73 15.52
N ILE A 176 24.71 -9.63 15.51
CA ILE A 176 24.23 -8.33 15.99
C ILE A 176 23.07 -7.83 15.12
N TYR A 177 23.14 -8.00 13.80
CA TYR A 177 22.07 -7.63 12.89
C TYR A 177 20.78 -8.42 13.18
N ASP A 178 20.87 -9.75 13.28
CA ASP A 178 19.72 -10.61 13.50
C ASP A 178 19.04 -10.31 14.86
N GLU A 179 19.81 -10.04 15.92
CA GLU A 179 19.29 -9.63 17.23
C GLU A 179 18.56 -8.28 17.18
N GLN A 180 19.20 -7.25 16.61
CA GLN A 180 18.59 -5.92 16.49
C GLN A 180 17.35 -5.94 15.60
N LEU A 181 17.34 -6.78 14.57
CA LEU A 181 16.18 -6.97 13.71
C LEU A 181 15.03 -7.63 14.47
N GLN A 182 15.30 -8.68 15.26
CA GLN A 182 14.28 -9.36 16.04
C GLN A 182 13.61 -8.41 17.05
N LEU A 183 14.39 -7.63 17.79
CA LEU A 183 13.87 -6.63 18.73
C LEU A 183 12.98 -5.58 18.05
N ALA A 184 13.37 -5.14 16.85
CA ALA A 184 12.59 -4.18 16.10
C ALA A 184 11.28 -4.78 15.56
N LEU A 185 11.32 -6.01 15.04
CA LEU A 185 10.16 -6.70 14.46
C LEU A 185 9.14 -7.13 15.53
N ASP A 186 9.60 -7.57 16.70
CA ASP A 186 8.71 -7.99 17.79
C ASP A 186 7.82 -6.82 18.27
N GLU A 187 8.36 -5.59 18.25
CA GLU A 187 7.61 -4.39 18.60
C GLU A 187 6.74 -3.86 17.45
N ASP A 188 7.12 -4.11 16.19
CA ASP A 188 6.35 -3.72 14.99
C ASP A 188 5.21 -4.69 14.64
N ARG A 189 4.80 -5.57 15.57
CA ARG A 189 3.65 -6.46 15.38
C ARG A 189 2.34 -5.78 15.78
N GLU A 190 1.26 -6.10 15.06
CA GLU A 190 -0.08 -5.72 15.46
C GLU A 190 -0.40 -6.30 16.85
N LYS A 191 -0.76 -5.41 17.79
CA LYS A 191 -1.08 -5.76 19.20
C LYS A 191 -2.58 -6.03 19.41
N ALA A 192 -3.37 -6.05 18.33
CA ALA A 192 -4.79 -6.36 18.40
C ALA A 192 -5.03 -7.87 18.67
N PRO A 193 -6.07 -8.23 19.44
CA PRO A 193 -6.41 -9.62 19.66
C PRO A 193 -6.94 -10.27 18.37
N LEU A 194 -6.28 -11.34 17.92
CA LEU A 194 -6.73 -12.15 16.80
C LEU A 194 -7.92 -13.02 17.23
N ARG A 195 -9.09 -12.80 16.63
CA ARG A 195 -10.28 -13.65 16.83
C ARG A 195 -10.63 -14.36 15.52
N ILE A 196 -10.35 -15.65 15.45
CA ILE A 196 -10.75 -16.50 14.33
C ILE A 196 -12.08 -17.17 14.68
N ALA A 197 -13.10 -16.96 13.85
CA ALA A 197 -14.39 -17.64 13.98
C ALA A 197 -14.73 -18.36 12.66
N PRO A 198 -15.18 -19.63 12.70
CA PRO A 198 -15.57 -20.35 11.49
C PRO A 198 -16.84 -19.72 10.89
N ARG A 199 -16.83 -19.51 9.57
CA ARG A 199 -18.00 -19.01 8.82
C ARG A 199 -18.92 -20.19 8.50
N GLN A 200 -20.11 -20.23 9.10
CA GLN A 200 -21.12 -21.21 8.74
C GLN A 200 -21.70 -20.86 7.36
N MET A 201 -21.42 -21.69 6.36
CA MET A 201 -22.11 -21.67 5.07
C MET A 201 -23.27 -22.65 5.17
N PHE A 202 -24.51 -22.13 5.22
CA PHE A 202 -25.70 -22.95 5.05
C PHE A 202 -25.86 -23.21 3.55
N PHE A 203 -25.92 -24.50 3.18
CA PHE A 203 -26.24 -24.96 1.82
C PHE A 203 -27.75 -24.96 1.60
#